data_AF-A0A4Y2BXX3-F1
#
_entry.id   AF-A0A4Y2BXX3-F1
#
_cell.length_a   1.000
_cell.length_b   1.000
_cell.length_c   1.000
_cell.angle_alpha   90.00
_cell.angle_beta   90.00
_cell.angle_gamma   90.00
#
_symmetry.space_group_name_H-M   'P 1'
#
loop_
_entity.id
_entity.type
_entity.pdbx_description
1 polymer ?
#
loop_
_entity_poly.entity_id
_entity_poly.type
_entity_poly.pdbx_seq_one_letter_code
_entity_poly.pdbx_strand_id
1 'polypeptide(L)' 'MSDHPAYSPDLATSDFHLFPELNCLGGQGFQKNEEIQTNVKAHLASLTETFFEEGIGNLVHWYDICPILQGGYVEK' A
#
# COMPACT_ATOMS: atom_id res chain seq x y z
N MET A 1 -2.09 2.34 -19.33
CA MET A 1 -0.77 2.39 -18.67
C MET A 1 -0.79 3.65 -17.85
N SER A 2 -0.61 3.56 -16.53
CA SER A 2 -0.55 4.76 -15.69
C SER A 2 0.83 5.39 -15.84
N ASP A 3 0.90 6.70 -16.06
CA ASP A 3 2.15 7.45 -15.99
C ASP A 3 2.59 7.48 -14.52
N HIS A 4 3.51 6.59 -14.15
CA HIS A 4 4.09 6.56 -12.83
C HIS A 4 5.43 7.30 -12.84
N PRO A 5 5.50 8.54 -12.33
CA PRO A 5 6.77 9.24 -12.22
C PRO A 5 7.75 8.45 -11.36
N ALA A 6 9.04 8.58 -11.66
CA ALA A 6 10.09 7.89 -10.90
C ALA A 6 10.15 8.45 -9.48
N TYR A 7 10.33 7.58 -8.48
CA TYR A 7 10.50 7.93 -7.06
C TYR A 7 9.31 8.66 -6.42
N SER A 8 8.08 8.29 -6.78
CA SER A 8 6.84 8.77 -6.13
C SER A 8 6.19 7.67 -5.30
N PRO A 9 6.74 7.32 -4.12
CA PRO A 9 6.13 6.34 -3.23
C PRO A 9 4.71 6.77 -2.78
N ASP A 10 4.45 8.08 -2.77
CA ASP A 10 3.12 8.66 -2.45
C ASP A 10 2.04 8.31 -3.50
N LEU A 11 2.45 7.86 -4.69
CA LEU A 11 1.55 7.42 -5.76
C LEU A 11 1.40 5.90 -5.83
N ALA A 12 2.10 5.15 -4.97
CA ALA A 12 1.96 3.71 -4.87
C ALA A 12 1.07 3.37 -3.67
N THR A 13 -0.19 3.00 -3.94
CA THR A 13 -1.12 2.51 -2.90
C THR A 13 -0.58 1.33 -2.11
N SER A 14 0.32 0.55 -2.70
CA SER A 14 1.05 -0.50 -1.99
C SER A 14 1.86 0.06 -0.83
N ASP A 15 2.55 1.18 -1.04
CA ASP A 15 3.61 1.68 -0.15
C ASP A 15 3.03 2.36 1.09
N PHE A 16 1.92 3.10 0.94
CA PHE A 16 1.30 3.84 2.04
C PHE A 16 0.04 3.19 2.65
N HIS A 17 -0.54 2.17 1.99
CA HIS A 17 -1.78 1.52 2.46
C HIS A 17 -1.62 0.01 2.69
N LEU A 18 -1.19 -0.74 1.68
CA LEU A 18 -1.14 -2.20 1.75
C LEU A 18 0.03 -2.75 2.58
N PHE A 19 1.25 -2.24 2.37
CA PHE A 19 2.43 -2.72 3.10
C PHE A 19 2.41 -2.38 4.59
N PRO A 20 1.91 -1.21 5.03
CA PRO A 20 1.67 -0.96 6.44
C PRO A 20 0.72 -1.98 7.08
N GLU A 21 -0.33 -2.40 6.37
CA GLU A 21 -1.25 -3.44 6.86
C GLU A 21 -0.57 -4.81 6.94
N LEU A 22 0.30 -5.15 5.99
CA LEU A 22 1.06 -6.40 5.99
C LEU A 22 2.22 -6.41 7.00
N ASN A 23 2.64 -5.25 7.52
CA ASN A 23 3.66 -5.18 8.58
C ASN A 23 3.21 -5.82 9.89
N CYS A 24 1.92 -6.18 10.06
CA CYS A 24 1.48 -7.02 11.18
C CYS A 24 2.16 -8.40 11.21
N LEU A 25 2.60 -8.90 10.05
CA LEU A 25 3.39 -10.11 9.90
C LEU A 25 4.90 -9.86 10.09
N GLY A 26 5.29 -8.58 10.20
CA GLY A 26 6.65 -8.15 10.45
C GLY A 26 7.16 -8.62 11.81
N GLY A 27 8.38 -9.15 11.84
CA GLY A 27 8.99 -9.69 13.07
C GLY A 27 8.49 -11.08 13.47
N GLN A 28 7.53 -11.66 12.75
CA GLN A 28 7.14 -13.05 12.94
C GLN A 28 8.17 -14.00 12.29
N GLY A 29 8.64 -14.97 13.06
CA GLY A 29 9.56 -15.99 12.56
C GLY A 29 8.79 -17.09 11.85
N PHE A 30 8.96 -17.20 10.53
CA PHE A 30 8.39 -18.28 9.74
C PHE A 30 9.46 -19.32 9.41
N GLN A 31 9.13 -20.60 9.49
CA GLN A 31 10.10 -21.67 9.20
C GLN A 31 10.22 -21.96 7.71
N LYS A 32 9.19 -21.62 6.93
CA LYS A 32 9.10 -21.90 5.50
C LYS A 32 8.38 -20.79 4.73
N ASN A 33 8.67 -20.70 3.44
CA ASN A 33 8.04 -19.72 2.56
C ASN A 33 6.54 -19.97 2.38
N GLU A 34 6.10 -21.23 2.40
CA GLU A 34 4.69 -21.59 2.26
C GLU A 34 3.84 -21.07 3.43
N GLU A 35 4.43 -20.97 4.62
CA GLU A 35 3.80 -20.42 5.81
C GLU A 35 3.55 -18.92 5.65
N ILE A 36 4.54 -18.18 5.14
CA ILE A 36 4.42 -16.76 4.81
C ILE A 36 3.30 -16.55 3.78
N GLN A 37 3.33 -17.31 2.68
CA GLN A 37 2.32 -17.18 1.62
C GLN A 37 0.91 -17.46 2.13
N THR A 38 0.76 -18.46 3.00
CA THR A 38 -0.55 -18.83 3.56
C THR A 38 -1.06 -17.73 4.50
N ASN A 39 -0.21 -17.21 5.38
CA ASN A 39 -0.59 -16.13 6.30
C ASN A 39 -0.91 -14.83 5.55
N VAL A 40 -0.11 -14.44 4.57
CA VAL A 40 -0.38 -13.25 3.73
C VAL A 40 -1.72 -13.41 3.00
N LYS A 41 -1.99 -14.56 2.38
CA LYS A 41 -3.26 -14.82 1.70
C LYS A 41 -4.45 -14.78 2.67
N ALA A 42 -4.32 -15.41 3.83
CA ALA A 42 -5.37 -15.42 4.84
C ALA A 42 -5.65 -14.01 5.39
N HIS A 43 -4.59 -13.23 5.65
CA HIS A 43 -4.71 -11.84 6.12
C HIS A 43 -5.42 -10.97 5.10
N LEU A 44 -4.94 -10.98 3.85
CA LEU A 44 -5.56 -10.22 2.75
C LEU A 44 -7.03 -10.63 2.51
N ALA A 45 -7.36 -11.92 2.64
CA ALA A 45 -8.73 -12.40 2.52
C ALA A 45 -9.64 -12.00 3.70
N SER A 46 -9.05 -11.61 4.84
CA SER A 46 -9.78 -11.11 6.00
C SER A 46 -10.07 -9.61 5.95
N LEU A 47 -9.34 -8.87 5.09
CA LEU A 47 -9.57 -7.46 4.86
C LEU A 47 -10.91 -7.24 4.16
N THR A 48 -11.56 -6.12 4.52
CA THR A 48 -12.84 -5.73 3.94
C THR A 48 -12.64 -5.11 2.56
N GLU A 49 -13.67 -5.15 1.71
CA GLU A 49 -13.68 -4.45 0.42
C GLU A 49 -13.40 -2.95 0.60
N THR A 50 -13.99 -2.34 1.64
CA THR A 50 -13.80 -0.94 1.99
C THR A 50 -12.35 -0.56 2.29
N PHE A 51 -11.52 -1.50 2.80
CA PHE A 51 -10.09 -1.24 2.98
C PHE A 51 -9.41 -0.99 1.64
N PHE A 52 -9.71 -1.79 0.61
CA PHE A 52 -9.13 -1.61 -0.71
C PHE A 52 -9.69 -0.38 -1.43
N GLU A 53 -10.98 -0.11 -1.27
CA GLU A 53 -11.61 1.12 -1.78
C GLU A 53 -10.98 2.38 -1.20
N GLU A 54 -10.71 2.41 0.11
CA GLU A 54 -10.04 3.52 0.78
C GLU A 54 -8.63 3.75 0.21
N GLY A 55 -7.84 2.68 0.06
CA GLY A 55 -6.51 2.76 -0.52
C GLY A 55 -6.53 3.33 -1.95
N ILE A 56 -7.48 2.89 -2.78
CA ILE A 56 -7.66 3.40 -4.15
C ILE A 56 -8.17 4.85 -4.15
N GLY A 57 -9.09 5.20 -3.26
CA GLY A 57 -9.60 6.56 -3.12
C GLY A 57 -8.51 7.56 -2.73
N ASN A 58 -7.62 7.16 -1.82
CA ASN A 58 -6.44 7.94 -1.43
C ASN A 58 -5.52 8.22 -2.62
N LEU A 59 -5.37 7.28 -3.56
CA LEU A 59 -4.58 7.49 -4.77
C LEU A 59 -5.17 8.60 -5.66
N VAL A 60 -6.49 8.62 -5.84
CA VAL A 60 -7.17 9.66 -6.63
C VAL A 60 -6.88 11.03 -6.01
N HIS A 61 -7.01 11.14 -4.68
CA HIS A 61 -6.67 12.36 -3.95
C HIS A 61 -5.20 12.76 -4.13
N TRP A 62 -4.25 11.81 -4.10
CA TRP A 62 -2.83 12.10 -4.34
C TRP A 62 -2.57 12.58 -5.78
N TYR A 63 -3.24 12.04 -6.79
CA TYR A 63 -3.12 12.54 -8.16
C TYR A 63 -3.62 13.97 -8.31
N ASP A 64 -4.65 14.38 -7.56
CA ASP A 64 -5.15 15.75 -7.55
C ASP A 64 -4.18 16.73 -6.84
N ILE A 65 -3.47 16.26 -5.81
CA ILE A 65 -2.58 17.09 -4.99
C ILE A 65 -1.13 17.11 -5.50
N CYS A 66 -0.64 16.02 -6.10
CA CYS A 66 0.77 15.90 -6.52
C CYS A 66 1.25 17.03 -7.47
N PRO A 67 0.45 17.51 -8.44
CA PRO A 67 0.81 18.66 -9.26
C PRO A 67 0.95 19.97 -8.46
N ILE A 68 0.18 20.11 -7.36
CA ILE A 68 0.18 21.29 -6.48
C ILE A 68 1.43 21.30 -5.59
N LEU A 69 1.91 20.12 -5.20
CA LEU A 69 3.11 19.96 -4.36
C LEU A 69 4.43 20.19 -5.11
N GLN A 70 4.42 20.38 -6.44
CA GLN A 70 5.62 20.51 -7.27
C GLN A 70 6.67 19.39 -7.03
N GLY A 71 6.24 18.19 -6.65
CA GLY A 71 7.13 17.09 -6.30
C GLY A 71 7.68 17.13 -4.87
N GLY A 72 7.11 17.95 -3.98
CA GLY A 72 7.35 17.88 -2.55
C GLY A 72 6.69 16.64 -1.94
N TYR A 73 7.44 15.94 -1.08
CA TYR A 73 6.95 14.81 -0.29
C TYR A 73 5.98 15.30 0.79
N VAL A 74 4.87 14.58 1.00
CA VAL A 74 3.98 14.83 2.14
C VAL A 74 4.15 13.69 3.13
N GLU A 75 4.79 14.00 4.26
CA GLU A 75 4.82 13.09 5.41
C GLU A 75 3.40 12.95 6.00
N LYS A 76 3.05 11.72 6.37
CA LYS A 76 1.84 11.38 7.11
C LYS A 76 2.09 11.40 8.62
#